data_AF-A0A9D4BIN3-F1
#
_entry.id   AF-A0A9D4BIN3-F1
#
_cell.length_a   1.000
_cell.length_b   1.000
_cell.length_c   1.000
_cell.angle_alpha   90.00
_cell.angle_beta   90.00
_cell.angle_gamma   90.00
#
_symmetry.space_group_name_H-M   'P 1'
#
loop_
_entity.id
_entity.type
_entity.pdbx_description
1 polymer ?
#
loop_
_entity_poly.entity_id
_entity_poly.type
_entity_poly.pdbx_seq_one_letter_code
_entity_poly.pdbx_strand_id
1 'polypeptide(L)' 'MDFCVFPEVKSQLRGFHFVSEQELTVAAKRIMSSFDTDTYRDTFDKWISRHIKCIRVGGD' A
#
# COMPACT_ATOMS: atom_id res chain seq x y z
N MET A 1 -5.71 0.54 -1.20
CA MET A 1 -4.34 -0.03 -1.22
C MET A 1 -3.38 0.79 -2.07
N ASP A 2 -3.77 1.17 -3.29
CA ASP A 2 -2.87 1.75 -4.30
C ASP A 2 -2.14 3.04 -3.90
N PHE A 3 -2.68 3.80 -2.94
CA PHE A 3 -2.12 5.08 -2.49
C PHE A 3 -1.45 5.03 -1.10
N CYS A 4 -1.45 3.88 -0.41
CA CYS A 4 -0.76 3.71 0.88
C CYS A 4 0.05 2.42 0.92
N VAL A 5 -0.62 1.26 0.89
CA VAL A 5 0.02 -0.07 1.00
C VAL A 5 1.04 -0.32 -0.10
N PHE A 6 0.68 -0.10 -1.37
CA PHE A 6 1.61 -0.38 -2.48
C PHE A 6 2.78 0.60 -2.56
N PRO A 7 2.61 1.92 -2.34
CA PRO A 7 3.74 2.84 -2.20
C PRO A 7 4.70 2.43 -1.10
N GLU A 8 4.19 2.01 0.06
CA GLU A 8 5.03 1.57 1.19
C GLU A 8 5.82 0.30 0.85
N VAL A 9 5.14 -0.71 0.30
CA VAL A 9 5.79 -1.94 -0.16
C VAL A 9 6.86 -1.63 -1.22
N LYS A 10 6.55 -0.80 -2.22
CA LYS A 10 7.52 -0.38 -3.25
C LYS A 10 8.69 0.40 -2.67
N SER A 11 8.46 1.24 -1.66
CA SER A 11 9.50 1.99 -0.96
C SER A 11 10.49 1.05 -0.27
N GLN A 12 9.98 0.05 0.44
CA GLN A 12 10.81 -0.93 1.14
C GLN A 12 11.52 -1.90 0.19
N LEU A 13 10.95 -2.19 -0.99
CA LEU A 13 11.61 -2.96 -2.04
C LEU A 13 12.65 -2.16 -2.83
N ARG A 14 12.69 -0.83 -2.67
CA ARG A 14 13.59 0.03 -3.44
C ARG A 14 15.06 -0.24 -3.07
N GLY A 15 15.90 -0.37 -4.09
CA GLY A 15 17.34 -0.62 -3.90
C GLY A 15 17.71 -2.10 -3.77
N PHE A 16 16.71 -3.00 -3.69
CA PHE A 16 16.94 -4.43 -3.80
C PHE A 16 16.88 -4.87 -5.27
N HIS A 17 17.85 -5.69 -5.67
CA HIS A 17 17.83 -6.39 -6.94
C HIS A 17 17.43 -7.85 -6.69
N PHE A 18 16.33 -8.27 -7.31
CA PHE A 18 15.82 -9.64 -7.21
C PHE A 18 16.25 -10.44 -8.43
N VAL A 19 16.64 -11.70 -8.21
CA VAL A 19 17.12 -12.62 -9.25
C VAL A 19 15.98 -13.48 -9.78
N SER A 20 14.86 -13.58 -9.05
CA SER A 20 13.68 -14.35 -9.44
C SER A 20 12.36 -13.73 -8.94
N GLU A 21 11.26 -14.11 -9.57
CA GLU A 21 9.91 -13.72 -9.15
C GLU A 21 9.55 -14.29 -7.76
N GLN A 22 10.04 -15.50 -7.45
CA GLN A 22 9.82 -16.13 -6.14
C GLN A 22 10.45 -15.30 -5.02
N GLU A 23 11.66 -14.79 -5.23
CA GLU A 23 12.36 -13.94 -4.26
C GLU A 23 11.59 -12.65 -4.00
N LEU A 24 11.14 -11.97 -5.07
CA LEU A 24 10.30 -10.78 -4.96
C LEU A 24 9.00 -11.07 -4.21
N THR A 25 8.35 -12.20 -4.52
CA THR A 25 7.10 -12.60 -3.87
C THR A 25 7.28 -12.81 -2.38
N VAL A 26 8.37 -13.47 -1.96
CA VAL A 26 8.68 -13.68 -0.53
C VAL A 26 8.97 -12.35 0.16
N ALA A 27 9.77 -11.48 -0.46
CA ALA A 27 10.08 -10.15 0.09
C ALA A 27 8.81 -9.29 0.26
N ALA A 28 7.97 -9.22 -0.77
CA ALA A 28 6.71 -8.49 -0.72
C ALA A 28 5.75 -9.03 0.35
N LYS A 29 5.60 -10.37 0.45
CA LYS A 29 4.78 -11.00 1.50
C LYS A 29 5.31 -10.66 2.89
N ARG A 30 6.62 -10.71 3.10
CA ARG A 30 7.24 -10.39 4.39
C ARG A 30 6.98 -8.94 4.80
N ILE A 31 7.07 -7.99 3.88
CA ILE A 31 6.74 -6.58 4.12
C ILE A 31 5.25 -6.44 4.45
N MET A 32 4.36 -7.06 3.68
CA MET A 32 2.92 -6.98 3.94
C MET A 32 2.52 -7.61 5.29
N SER A 33 3.23 -8.65 5.73
CA SER A 33 3.02 -9.27 7.04
C SER A 33 3.56 -8.46 8.22
N SER A 34 4.42 -7.47 7.98
CA SER A 34 4.86 -6.55 9.05
C SER A 34 3.89 -5.39 9.29
N PHE A 35 2.91 -5.19 8.42
CA PHE A 35 1.87 -4.20 8.62
C PHE A 35 0.91 -4.67 9.71
N ASP A 36 0.70 -3.83 10.71
CA ASP A 36 -0.29 -4.06 11.75
C ASP A 36 -1.71 -3.81 11.23
N THR A 37 -2.70 -4.27 12.02
CA THR A 37 -4.11 -4.07 11.71
C THR A 37 -4.48 -2.59 11.59
N ASP A 38 -3.83 -1.73 12.36
CA ASP A 38 -4.09 -0.29 12.37
C ASP A 38 -3.64 0.38 11.07
N THR A 39 -2.54 -0.07 10.45
CA THR A 39 -2.08 0.38 9.13
C THR A 39 -3.14 0.15 8.05
N TYR A 40 -3.82 -1.01 8.09
CA TYR A 40 -4.90 -1.31 7.15
C TYR A 40 -6.15 -0.48 7.44
N ARG A 41 -6.49 -0.28 8.72
CA ARG A 41 -7.61 0.58 9.13
C ARG A 41 -7.39 2.03 8.67
N ASP A 42 -6.24 2.61 8.98
CA ASP A 42 -5.86 3.96 8.59
C ASP A 42 -5.88 4.15 7.07
N THR A 43 -5.39 3.14 6.33
CA THR A 43 -5.45 3.15 4.87
C THR A 43 -6.89 3.17 4.37
N PHE A 44 -7.78 2.41 5.01
CA PHE A 44 -9.19 2.35 4.64
C PHE A 44 -9.92 3.66 4.96
N ASP A 45 -9.64 4.27 6.11
CA ASP A 45 -10.22 5.56 6.50
C ASP A 45 -9.78 6.68 5.55
N LYS A 46 -8.49 6.69 5.17
CA LYS A 46 -7.98 7.61 4.12
C LYS A 46 -8.66 7.36 2.78
N TRP A 47 -8.93 6.11 2.42
CA TRP A 47 -9.64 5.77 1.19
C TRP A 47 -11.06 6.33 1.19
N ILE A 48 -11.81 6.15 2.29
CA ILE A 48 -13.15 6.72 2.48
C ILE A 48 -13.09 8.24 2.39
N SER A 49 -12.17 8.88 3.11
CA SER A 49 -12.02 10.35 3.10
C SER A 49 -11.80 10.91 1.69
N ARG A 50 -10.98 10.22 0.86
CA ARG A 50 -10.79 10.59 -0.55
C ARG A 50 -12.07 10.48 -1.37
N HIS A 51 -12.89 9.46 -1.14
CA HIS A 51 -14.18 9.31 -1.83
C HIS A 51 -15.19 10.36 -1.37
N ILE A 52 -15.26 10.65 -0.08
CA ILE A 52 -16.08 11.75 0.45
C ILE A 52 -15.66 13.08 -0.20
N LYS A 53 -14.35 13.33 -0.31
CA LYS A 53 -13.84 14.51 -1.01
C LYS A 53 -14.27 14.52 -2.48
N CYS A 54 -14.08 13.42 -3.21
CA CYS A 54 -14.47 13.26 -4.60
C CYS A 54 -15.96 13.57 -4.82
N ILE A 55 -16.84 13.09 -3.93
CA ILE A 55 -18.27 13.42 -3.97
C ILE A 55 -18.51 14.92 -3.79
N ARG A 56 -17.81 15.56 -2.84
CA ARG A 56 -17.99 17.00 -2.55
C ARG A 56 -17.56 17.91 -3.70
N VAL A 57 -16.56 17.49 -4.47
CA VAL A 57 -16.01 18.28 -5.59
C VAL A 57 -16.57 17.85 -6.95
N GLY A 58 -17.56 16.94 -6.97
CA GLY A 58 -18.19 16.49 -8.21
C GLY A 58 -17.32 15.62 -9.12
N GLY A 59 -16.24 15.02 -8.57
CA GLY A 59 -15.34 14.15 -9.32
C GLY A 59 -13.98 14.73 -9.68
N ASP A 60 -13.73 16.02 -9.43
CA ASP A 60 -12.48 16.74 -9.77
C ASP A 60 -11.35 16.64 -8.73
#